data_AF-A0A812Y355-F1
#
_entry.id   AF-A0A812Y355-F1
#
_cell.length_a   1.000
_cell.length_b   1.000
_cell.length_c   1.000
_cell.angle_alpha   90.00
_cell.angle_beta   90.00
_cell.angle_gamma   90.00
#
_symmetry.space_group_name_H-M   'P 1'
#
loop_
_entity.id
_entity.type
_entity.pdbx_description
1 polymer ?
#
loop_
_entity_poly.entity_id
_entity_poly.type
_entity_poly.pdbx_seq_one_letter_code
_entity_poly.pdbx_strand_id
1 'polypeptide(L)'
;MSAISVIAGHLELKGKPPDLEKKFSMVVTSWLTEALESVKRGRIDKALALAKELNTEEEPSRLLARACSEGAAAAYAADREAREMAVGLAVAGSTFEIPGRDVTLIRPRQLVEGFWLRKISDQHEAAESLKRLAKAAVTLKGLDDEAVLRRLDEAPSAESSAAARDYQLLARSSVLRLQTSRSMAVLQAYIGKRIQGDGTVLPRLPTLWSLFVKAGTHIRDALLSGEPEGPLSGAAEAPGPGPFLCGPFRGLAAQRQASVTRHMEILTELISESAATLFDADDGLDLLGLAEDFYKADCPMEVRQQTVKIFRATAAAIRER
;
A
#
# COMPACT_ATOMS: atom_id res chain seq x y z
N MET A 1 21.68 -7.07 -4.18
CA MET A 1 21.04 -8.41 -4.13
C MET A 1 19.56 -8.22 -4.39
N SER A 2 18.98 -8.91 -5.38
CA SER A 2 17.54 -8.75 -5.66
C SER A 2 16.72 -9.44 -4.57
N ALA A 3 15.51 -8.94 -4.28
CA ALA A 3 14.60 -9.57 -3.31
C ALA A 3 14.40 -11.07 -3.58
N ILE A 4 14.40 -11.43 -4.86
CA ILE A 4 14.28 -12.79 -5.40
C ILE A 4 15.47 -13.68 -4.97
N SER A 5 16.70 -13.15 -4.88
CA SER A 5 17.87 -13.93 -4.45
C SER A 5 17.86 -14.27 -2.95
N VAL A 6 17.18 -13.46 -2.13
CA VAL A 6 17.01 -13.71 -0.69
C VAL A 6 15.98 -14.82 -0.45
N ILE A 7 14.90 -14.84 -1.24
CA ILE A 7 13.83 -15.85 -1.16
C ILE A 7 14.33 -17.22 -1.62
N ALA A 8 15.14 -17.27 -2.69
CA ALA A 8 15.76 -18.51 -3.17
C ALA A 8 16.74 -19.14 -2.16
N GLY A 9 17.34 -18.33 -1.27
CA GLY A 9 18.26 -18.80 -0.23
C GLY A 9 17.60 -19.50 0.97
N HIS A 10 16.27 -19.38 1.13
CA HIS A 10 15.52 -19.98 2.24
C HIS A 10 14.84 -21.32 1.90
N LEU A 11 14.88 -21.76 0.64
CA LEU A 11 14.47 -23.11 0.26
C LEU A 11 15.62 -24.07 0.58
N GLU A 12 15.51 -24.83 1.68
CA GLU A 12 16.57 -25.73 2.17
C GLU A 12 16.98 -26.74 1.08
N LEU A 13 18.10 -26.47 0.40
CA LEU A 13 18.81 -27.45 -0.43
C LEU A 13 19.84 -28.18 0.46
N LYS A 14 19.37 -29.05 1.35
CA LYS A 14 20.28 -29.95 2.08
C LYS A 14 20.56 -31.19 1.22
N GLY A 15 21.79 -31.28 0.70
CA GLY A 15 22.39 -32.54 0.25
C GLY A 15 22.45 -32.80 -1.26
N LYS A 16 22.50 -31.77 -2.13
CA LYS A 16 22.71 -31.98 -3.57
C LYS A 16 24.12 -31.55 -4.01
N PRO A 17 24.65 -32.09 -5.13
CA PRO A 17 25.96 -31.66 -5.66
C PRO A 17 25.93 -30.16 -6.03
N PRO A 18 27.02 -29.40 -5.81
CA PRO A 18 27.03 -27.94 -5.95
C PRO A 18 26.66 -27.42 -7.35
N ASP A 19 26.93 -28.17 -8.41
CA ASP A 19 26.54 -27.82 -9.79
C ASP A 19 25.05 -28.06 -10.09
N LEU A 20 24.44 -29.03 -9.40
CA LEU A 20 23.00 -29.27 -9.43
C LEU A 20 22.27 -28.25 -8.57
N GLU A 21 22.84 -27.86 -7.42
CA GLU A 21 22.29 -26.79 -6.57
C GLU A 21 22.21 -25.45 -7.30
N LYS A 22 23.25 -25.06 -8.06
CA LYS A 22 23.22 -23.85 -8.89
C LYS A 22 22.17 -23.89 -10.00
N LYS A 23 22.08 -25.00 -10.74
CA LYS A 23 21.09 -25.16 -11.82
C LYS A 23 19.66 -25.21 -11.27
N PHE A 24 19.44 -25.93 -10.18
CA PHE A 24 18.14 -26.04 -9.52
C PHE A 24 17.74 -24.69 -8.91
N SER A 25 18.66 -24.00 -8.24
CA SER A 25 18.46 -22.64 -7.74
C SER A 25 18.09 -21.68 -8.87
N MET A 26 18.80 -21.68 -10.00
CA MET A 26 18.46 -20.83 -11.16
C MET A 26 17.06 -21.09 -11.73
N VAL A 27 16.67 -22.35 -11.89
CA VAL A 27 15.35 -22.72 -12.44
C VAL A 27 14.22 -22.35 -11.48
N VAL A 28 14.38 -22.65 -10.19
CA VAL A 28 13.45 -22.27 -9.12
C VAL A 28 13.28 -20.75 -9.03
N THR A 29 14.39 -20.01 -9.14
CA THR A 29 14.40 -18.54 -9.13
C THR A 29 13.68 -17.98 -10.35
N SER A 30 13.86 -18.60 -11.53
CA SER A 30 13.20 -18.21 -12.77
C SER A 30 11.68 -18.41 -12.71
N TRP A 31 11.21 -19.56 -12.23
CA TRP A 31 9.78 -19.87 -12.14
C TRP A 31 9.05 -19.03 -11.10
N LEU A 32 9.67 -18.79 -9.93
CA LEU A 32 9.08 -17.90 -8.93
C LEU A 32 9.00 -16.46 -9.45
N THR A 33 10.03 -15.99 -10.18
CA THR A 33 10.01 -14.67 -10.81
C THR A 33 8.88 -14.56 -11.85
N GLU A 34 8.71 -15.57 -12.69
CA GLU A 34 7.64 -15.60 -13.70
C GLU A 34 6.25 -15.72 -13.05
N ALA A 35 6.14 -16.45 -11.94
CA ALA A 35 4.91 -16.54 -11.16
C ALA A 35 4.53 -15.16 -10.61
N LEU A 36 5.47 -14.46 -9.95
CA LEU A 36 5.26 -13.10 -9.44
C LEU A 36 4.93 -12.10 -10.55
N GLU A 37 5.56 -12.21 -11.72
CA GLU A 37 5.24 -11.38 -12.88
C GLU A 37 3.83 -11.66 -13.41
N SER A 38 3.37 -12.91 -13.34
CA SER A 38 2.00 -13.30 -13.66
C SER A 38 1.00 -12.74 -12.64
N VAL A 39 1.37 -12.69 -11.35
CA VAL A 39 0.58 -12.03 -10.29
C VAL A 39 0.37 -10.55 -10.61
N LYS A 40 1.45 -9.83 -10.96
CA LYS A 40 1.37 -8.40 -11.31
C LYS A 40 0.43 -8.12 -12.48
N ARG A 41 0.33 -9.07 -13.42
CA ARG A 41 -0.55 -8.98 -14.59
C ARG A 41 -1.97 -9.47 -14.31
N GLY A 42 -2.32 -9.78 -13.05
CA GLY A 42 -3.62 -10.32 -12.66
C GLY A 42 -3.87 -11.76 -13.13
N ARG A 43 -2.85 -12.48 -13.59
CA ARG A 43 -2.95 -13.87 -14.07
C ARG A 43 -2.72 -14.84 -12.92
N ILE A 44 -3.63 -14.80 -11.94
CA ILE A 44 -3.58 -15.61 -10.71
C ILE A 44 -3.52 -17.11 -11.02
N ASP A 45 -4.28 -17.59 -12.00
CA ASP A 45 -4.28 -19.00 -12.42
C ASP A 45 -2.91 -19.45 -12.96
N LYS A 46 -2.27 -18.59 -13.76
CA LYS A 46 -0.93 -18.85 -14.30
C LYS A 46 0.11 -18.85 -13.17
N ALA A 47 0.00 -17.91 -12.23
CA ALA A 47 0.89 -17.85 -11.07
C ALA A 47 0.79 -19.12 -10.21
N LEU A 48 -0.43 -19.60 -9.95
CA LEU A 48 -0.67 -20.84 -9.20
C LEU A 48 -0.15 -22.09 -9.93
N ALA A 49 -0.32 -22.15 -11.25
CA ALA A 49 0.24 -23.24 -12.05
C ALA A 49 1.77 -23.26 -11.95
N LEU A 50 2.43 -22.12 -12.16
CA LEU A 50 3.88 -22.00 -12.02
C LEU A 50 4.37 -22.31 -10.60
N ALA A 51 3.61 -21.91 -9.57
CA ALA A 51 3.96 -22.20 -8.18
C ALA A 51 3.82 -23.69 -7.82
N LYS A 52 2.91 -24.44 -8.45
CA LYS A 52 2.83 -25.90 -8.29
C LYS A 52 4.06 -26.61 -8.85
N GLU A 53 4.58 -26.13 -9.98
CA GLU A 53 5.78 -26.70 -10.61
C GLU A 53 7.03 -26.53 -9.74
N LEU A 54 7.05 -25.56 -8.81
CA LEU A 54 8.16 -25.36 -7.87
C LEU A 54 8.31 -26.51 -6.85
N ASN A 55 7.30 -27.38 -6.72
CA ASN A 55 7.29 -28.59 -5.88
C ASN A 55 7.86 -28.38 -4.46
N THR A 56 7.42 -27.30 -3.80
CA THR A 56 7.78 -26.97 -2.42
C THR A 56 6.90 -27.72 -1.43
N GLU A 57 7.37 -27.90 -0.18
CA GLU A 57 6.55 -28.45 0.91
C GLU A 57 5.37 -27.53 1.31
N GLU A 58 5.47 -26.24 0.94
CA GLU A 58 4.45 -25.23 1.16
C GLU A 58 3.36 -25.24 0.08
N GLU A 59 2.11 -24.97 0.49
CA GLU A 59 0.99 -24.83 -0.45
C GLU A 59 1.25 -23.68 -1.45
N PRO A 60 0.99 -23.85 -2.77
CA PRO A 60 1.29 -22.84 -3.78
C PRO A 60 0.70 -21.45 -3.51
N SER A 61 -0.48 -21.37 -2.90
CA SER A 61 -1.13 -20.13 -2.48
C SER A 61 -0.34 -19.42 -1.38
N ARG A 62 0.08 -20.15 -0.35
CA ARG A 62 0.91 -19.64 0.75
C ARG A 62 2.30 -19.20 0.27
N LEU A 63 2.90 -19.97 -0.62
CA LEU A 63 4.19 -19.61 -1.25
C LEU A 63 4.09 -18.29 -2.00
N LEU A 64 3.04 -18.10 -2.81
CA LEU A 64 2.81 -16.86 -3.57
C LEU A 64 2.45 -15.68 -2.66
N ALA A 65 1.63 -15.90 -1.63
CA ALA A 65 1.30 -14.89 -0.63
C ALA A 65 2.57 -14.37 0.07
N ARG A 66 3.41 -15.30 0.57
CA ARG A 66 4.70 -14.96 1.16
C ARG A 66 5.56 -14.21 0.15
N ALA A 67 5.79 -14.76 -1.03
CA ALA A 67 6.65 -14.13 -2.03
C ALA A 67 6.15 -12.73 -2.46
N CYS A 68 4.83 -12.51 -2.52
CA CYS A 68 4.23 -11.20 -2.76
C CYS A 68 4.44 -10.24 -1.57
N SER A 69 4.30 -10.72 -0.33
CA SER A 69 4.61 -9.94 0.88
C SER A 69 6.08 -9.53 0.94
N GLU A 70 6.98 -10.44 0.63
CA GLU A 70 8.42 -10.21 0.62
C GLU A 70 8.85 -9.30 -0.52
N GLY A 71 8.31 -9.54 -1.70
CA GLY A 71 8.49 -8.67 -2.87
C GLY A 71 7.95 -7.28 -2.64
N ALA A 72 6.77 -7.15 -2.03
CA ALA A 72 6.19 -5.87 -1.64
C ALA A 72 7.09 -5.16 -0.62
N ALA A 73 7.49 -5.81 0.47
CA ALA A 73 8.37 -5.22 1.48
C ALA A 73 9.70 -4.73 0.89
N ALA A 74 10.31 -5.52 0.00
CA ALA A 74 11.57 -5.15 -0.64
C ALA A 74 11.39 -4.02 -1.68
N ALA A 75 10.33 -4.06 -2.47
CA ALA A 75 10.02 -3.02 -3.45
C ALA A 75 9.64 -1.69 -2.76
N TYR A 76 8.98 -1.76 -1.59
CA TYR A 76 8.72 -0.59 -0.75
C TYR A 76 10.01 0.12 -0.30
N ALA A 77 11.07 -0.65 -0.03
CA ALA A 77 12.36 -0.14 0.43
C ALA A 77 13.26 0.41 -0.69
N ALA A 78 12.93 0.17 -1.96
CA ALA A 78 13.79 0.49 -3.11
C ALA A 78 13.62 1.94 -3.60
N ASP A 79 12.56 2.22 -4.37
CA ASP A 79 12.31 3.52 -4.99
C ASP A 79 10.81 3.76 -5.24
N ARG A 80 10.48 4.85 -5.92
CA ARG A 80 9.09 5.29 -6.15
C ARG A 80 8.30 4.33 -7.05
N GLU A 81 8.84 3.91 -8.19
CA GLU A 81 8.15 2.99 -9.10
C GLU A 81 8.00 1.61 -8.46
N ALA A 82 8.99 1.21 -7.66
CA ALA A 82 8.94 0.01 -6.87
C ALA A 82 7.85 0.06 -5.77
N ARG A 83 7.49 1.22 -5.22
CA ARG A 83 6.39 1.35 -4.25
C ARG A 83 5.01 1.14 -4.87
N GLU A 84 4.77 1.63 -6.08
CA GLU A 84 3.52 1.32 -6.81
C GLU A 84 3.40 -0.18 -7.07
N MET A 85 4.51 -0.80 -7.48
CA MET A 85 4.61 -2.25 -7.65
C MET A 85 4.40 -2.98 -6.32
N ALA A 86 4.90 -2.43 -5.21
CA ALA A 86 4.75 -3.00 -3.88
C ALA A 86 3.30 -2.99 -3.40
N VAL A 87 2.55 -1.92 -3.66
CA VAL A 87 1.10 -1.89 -3.44
C VAL A 87 0.42 -2.95 -4.30
N GLY A 88 0.75 -3.06 -5.58
CA GLY A 88 0.17 -4.09 -6.46
C GLY A 88 0.44 -5.52 -5.97
N LEU A 89 1.66 -5.80 -5.52
CA LEU A 89 2.05 -7.09 -4.96
C LEU A 89 1.40 -7.35 -3.59
N ALA A 90 1.30 -6.33 -2.75
CA ALA A 90 0.60 -6.40 -1.46
C ALA A 90 -0.86 -6.79 -1.65
N VAL A 91 -1.55 -6.02 -2.49
CA VAL A 91 -2.94 -6.20 -2.88
C VAL A 91 -3.12 -7.61 -3.42
N ALA A 92 -2.32 -8.01 -4.41
CA ALA A 92 -2.41 -9.33 -5.05
C ALA A 92 -2.04 -10.49 -4.11
N GLY A 93 -1.06 -10.28 -3.23
CA GLY A 93 -0.57 -11.21 -2.21
C GLY A 93 -1.64 -11.54 -1.19
N SER A 94 -2.32 -10.52 -0.65
CA SER A 94 -3.50 -10.71 0.20
C SER A 94 -4.57 -11.55 -0.48
N THR A 95 -4.66 -11.52 -1.82
CA THR A 95 -5.64 -12.32 -2.56
C THR A 95 -5.37 -13.83 -2.61
N PHE A 96 -4.14 -14.27 -2.32
CA PHE A 96 -3.76 -15.69 -2.23
C PHE A 96 -3.99 -16.27 -0.85
N GLU A 97 -3.98 -15.45 0.19
CA GLU A 97 -4.32 -15.89 1.55
C GLU A 97 -5.82 -16.11 1.70
N ILE A 98 -6.64 -15.48 0.85
CA ILE A 98 -8.10 -15.61 0.89
C ILE A 98 -8.52 -17.05 0.59
N PRO A 99 -9.17 -17.75 1.54
CA PRO A 99 -9.54 -19.15 1.36
C PRO A 99 -10.60 -19.29 0.27
N GLY A 100 -10.35 -20.17 -0.68
CA GLY A 100 -11.22 -20.42 -1.84
C GLY A 100 -10.67 -19.83 -3.13
N ARG A 101 -10.78 -20.58 -4.24
CA ARG A 101 -10.29 -20.13 -5.56
C ARG A 101 -11.13 -18.99 -6.14
N ASP A 102 -12.40 -18.92 -5.75
CA ASP A 102 -13.33 -17.95 -6.25
C ASP A 102 -13.51 -16.84 -5.23
N VAL A 103 -12.91 -15.69 -5.53
CA VAL A 103 -13.04 -14.53 -4.65
C VAL A 103 -14.50 -14.13 -4.51
N THR A 104 -15.36 -14.39 -5.52
CA THR A 104 -16.82 -14.14 -5.51
C THR A 104 -17.58 -14.83 -4.36
N LEU A 105 -16.97 -15.85 -3.75
CA LEU A 105 -17.55 -16.60 -2.63
C LEU A 105 -17.05 -16.17 -1.25
N ILE A 106 -16.02 -15.31 -1.19
CA ILE A 106 -15.49 -14.81 0.07
C ILE A 106 -16.32 -13.64 0.56
N ARG A 107 -16.82 -13.76 1.79
CA ARG A 107 -17.61 -12.73 2.47
C ARG A 107 -16.71 -11.71 3.15
N PRO A 108 -17.10 -10.43 3.22
CA PRO A 108 -16.29 -9.37 3.82
C PRO A 108 -15.88 -9.64 5.27
N ARG A 109 -16.74 -10.24 6.10
CA ARG A 109 -16.40 -10.61 7.49
C ARG A 109 -15.21 -11.55 7.62
N GLN A 110 -14.95 -12.36 6.59
CA GLN A 110 -13.80 -13.26 6.58
C GLN A 110 -12.49 -12.48 6.48
N LEU A 111 -12.57 -11.18 6.12
CA LEU A 111 -11.40 -10.34 5.92
C LEU A 111 -10.63 -9.97 7.20
N VAL A 112 -11.25 -10.16 8.37
CA VAL A 112 -10.69 -9.81 9.68
C VAL A 112 -9.56 -10.75 10.12
N GLU A 113 -9.66 -12.04 9.79
CA GLU A 113 -8.85 -13.08 10.45
C GLU A 113 -7.55 -13.46 9.73
N GLY A 114 -7.20 -12.90 8.56
CA GLY A 114 -6.03 -13.44 7.85
C GLY A 114 -5.47 -12.75 6.61
N PHE A 115 -5.82 -11.51 6.26
CA PHE A 115 -5.34 -10.89 5.00
C PHE A 115 -4.33 -9.76 5.17
N TRP A 116 -3.76 -9.70 6.36
CA TRP A 116 -2.75 -8.72 6.68
C TRP A 116 -1.38 -9.37 6.57
N LEU A 117 -0.76 -9.16 5.41
CA LEU A 117 0.60 -9.60 5.16
C LEU A 117 1.49 -8.98 6.24
N ARG A 118 2.01 -9.80 7.16
CA ARG A 118 2.74 -9.35 8.36
C ARG A 118 3.77 -8.27 8.06
N LYS A 119 4.55 -8.46 6.99
CA LYS A 119 5.58 -7.49 6.58
C LYS A 119 5.01 -6.12 6.19
N ILE A 120 3.78 -6.06 5.67
CA ILE A 120 3.07 -4.81 5.37
C ILE A 120 2.56 -4.14 6.66
N SER A 121 2.12 -4.92 7.65
CA SER A 121 1.87 -4.40 9.00
C SER A 121 3.09 -3.69 9.54
N ASP A 122 4.23 -4.36 9.48
CA ASP A 122 5.47 -3.85 10.03
C ASP A 122 5.87 -2.56 9.29
N GLN A 123 5.67 -2.49 7.97
CA GLN A 123 5.87 -1.25 7.20
C GLN A 123 4.88 -0.14 7.58
N HIS A 124 3.61 -0.47 7.83
CA HIS A 124 2.62 0.50 8.28
C HIS A 124 2.98 1.10 9.64
N GLU A 125 3.34 0.25 10.60
CA GLU A 125 3.75 0.64 11.95
C GLU A 125 5.06 1.44 11.94
N ALA A 126 6.03 1.04 11.10
CA ALA A 126 7.26 1.78 10.89
C ALA A 126 6.98 3.16 10.26
N ALA A 127 6.13 3.23 9.24
CA ALA A 127 5.74 4.50 8.60
C ALA A 127 5.02 5.44 9.58
N GLU A 128 4.13 4.92 10.41
CA GLU A 128 3.46 5.69 11.46
C GLU A 128 4.44 6.18 12.52
N SER A 129 5.37 5.32 12.96
CA SER A 129 6.41 5.69 13.91
C SER A 129 7.33 6.78 13.36
N LEU A 130 7.78 6.64 12.11
CA LEU A 130 8.57 7.65 11.41
C LEU A 130 7.81 8.97 11.28
N LYS A 131 6.53 8.93 10.95
CA LYS A 131 5.68 10.12 10.87
C LYS A 131 5.60 10.83 12.23
N ARG A 132 5.38 10.09 13.32
CA ARG A 132 5.32 10.64 14.69
C ARG A 132 6.64 11.25 15.11
N LEU A 133 7.76 10.57 14.84
CA LEU A 133 9.11 11.05 15.14
C LEU A 133 9.43 12.32 14.34
N ALA A 134 9.16 12.34 13.04
CA ALA A 134 9.40 13.50 12.21
C ALA A 134 8.51 14.69 12.64
N LYS A 135 7.26 14.45 13.05
CA LYS A 135 6.38 15.48 13.60
C LYS A 135 6.93 16.03 14.92
N ALA A 136 7.36 15.15 15.83
CA ALA A 136 7.96 15.56 17.09
C ALA A 136 9.26 16.37 16.86
N ALA A 137 10.09 15.96 15.90
CA ALA A 137 11.30 16.70 15.53
C ALA A 137 10.98 18.11 15.00
N VAL A 138 9.96 18.25 14.16
CA VAL A 138 9.47 19.55 13.66
C VAL A 138 9.03 20.44 14.81
N THR A 139 8.20 19.92 15.72
CA THR A 139 7.71 20.67 16.89
C THR A 139 8.83 21.04 17.86
N LEU A 140 9.76 20.13 18.17
CA LEU A 140 10.89 20.40 19.07
C LEU A 140 11.84 21.47 18.54
N LYS A 141 11.97 21.59 17.22
CA LYS A 141 12.76 22.63 16.55
C LYS A 141 12.01 23.96 16.42
N GLY A 142 10.77 24.05 16.89
CA GLY A 142 9.95 25.25 16.74
C GLY A 142 9.60 25.57 15.28
N LEU A 143 9.63 24.58 14.39
CA LEU A 143 9.34 24.76 12.96
C LEU A 143 7.84 24.98 12.69
N ASP A 144 7.02 24.97 13.73
CA ASP A 144 5.63 25.42 13.68
C ASP A 144 5.53 26.97 13.68
N ASP A 145 6.63 27.69 13.99
CA ASP A 145 6.73 29.16 13.95
C ASP A 145 7.18 29.67 12.57
N GLU A 146 6.32 30.48 11.94
CA GLU A 146 6.61 31.10 10.64
C GLU A 146 7.86 31.98 10.65
N ALA A 147 8.19 32.63 11.77
CA ALA A 147 9.38 33.45 11.87
C ALA A 147 10.66 32.60 11.80
N VAL A 148 10.63 31.43 12.43
CA VAL A 148 11.73 30.45 12.39
C VAL A 148 11.90 29.91 10.96
N LEU A 149 10.81 29.54 10.31
CA LEU A 149 10.83 29.03 8.94
C LEU A 149 11.35 30.07 7.95
N ARG A 150 10.87 31.32 8.06
CA ARG A 150 11.31 32.42 7.20
C ARG A 150 12.81 32.67 7.35
N ARG A 151 13.33 32.70 8.59
CA ARG A 151 14.77 32.82 8.87
C ARG A 151 15.57 31.69 8.20
N LEU A 152 15.08 30.46 8.26
CA LEU A 152 15.75 29.29 7.68
C LEU A 152 15.74 29.30 6.14
N ASP A 153 14.72 29.90 5.52
CA ASP A 153 14.65 30.07 4.07
C ASP A 153 15.48 31.26 3.58
N GLU A 154 15.57 32.35 4.36
CA GLU A 154 16.36 33.55 4.01
C GLU A 154 17.88 33.35 4.21
N ALA A 155 18.28 32.49 5.15
CA ALA A 155 19.68 32.15 5.43
C ALA A 155 19.89 30.62 5.46
N PRO A 156 19.99 29.96 4.29
CA PRO A 156 20.08 28.50 4.22
C PRO A 156 21.35 27.99 4.91
N SER A 157 21.20 26.95 5.72
CA SER A 157 22.25 26.43 6.59
C SER A 157 22.08 24.91 6.82
N ALA A 158 22.96 24.32 7.63
CA ALA A 158 22.77 22.93 8.07
C ALA A 158 21.45 22.74 8.83
N GLU A 159 20.98 23.77 9.55
CA GLU A 159 19.71 23.77 10.26
C GLU A 159 18.52 23.73 9.28
N SER A 160 18.58 24.52 8.20
CA SER A 160 17.54 24.51 7.16
C SER A 160 17.50 23.17 6.43
N SER A 161 18.66 22.57 6.12
CA SER A 161 18.75 21.23 5.53
C SER A 161 18.17 20.14 6.45
N ALA A 162 18.41 20.23 7.75
CA ALA A 162 17.83 19.30 8.71
C ALA A 162 16.31 19.48 8.83
N ALA A 163 15.80 20.70 8.76
CA ALA A 163 14.38 21.00 8.73
C ALA A 163 13.71 20.48 7.43
N ALA A 164 14.32 20.77 6.28
CA ALA A 164 13.89 20.27 4.97
C ALA A 164 13.80 18.73 4.94
N ARG A 165 14.80 18.05 5.51
CA ARG A 165 14.83 16.58 5.65
C ARG A 165 13.63 16.09 6.46
N ASP A 166 13.35 16.71 7.60
CA ASP A 166 12.28 16.26 8.49
C ASP A 166 10.89 16.48 7.84
N TYR A 167 10.70 17.57 7.09
CA TYR A 167 9.50 17.76 6.27
C TYR A 167 9.41 16.77 5.09
N GLN A 168 10.54 16.44 4.45
CA GLN A 168 10.59 15.41 3.41
C GLN A 168 10.22 14.03 3.99
N LEU A 169 10.67 13.71 5.20
CA LEU A 169 10.25 12.50 5.93
C LEU A 169 8.75 12.52 6.23
N LEU A 170 8.19 13.64 6.69
CA LEU A 170 6.75 13.78 6.94
C LEU A 170 5.92 13.55 5.67
N ALA A 171 6.35 14.12 4.54
CA ALA A 171 5.70 13.93 3.24
C ALA A 171 5.72 12.45 2.82
N ARG A 172 6.90 11.82 2.82
CA ARG A 172 7.09 10.42 2.40
C ARG A 172 6.36 9.43 3.32
N SER A 173 6.48 9.59 4.63
CA SER A 173 5.86 8.70 5.63
C SER A 173 4.34 8.77 5.59
N SER A 174 3.75 9.94 5.31
CA SER A 174 2.29 10.09 5.18
C SER A 174 1.72 9.30 4.01
N VAL A 175 2.38 9.35 2.84
CA VAL A 175 1.99 8.57 1.67
C VAL A 175 2.19 7.08 1.93
N LEU A 176 3.34 6.70 2.49
CA LEU A 176 3.65 5.30 2.78
C LEU A 176 2.64 4.68 3.75
N ARG A 177 2.26 5.41 4.81
CA ARG A 177 1.26 4.94 5.78
C ARG A 177 -0.10 4.67 5.12
N LEU A 178 -0.51 5.52 4.18
CA LEU A 178 -1.75 5.31 3.43
C LEU A 178 -1.66 4.05 2.55
N GLN A 179 -0.58 3.91 1.77
CA GLN A 179 -0.36 2.78 0.86
C GLN A 179 -0.30 1.43 1.58
N THR A 180 0.10 1.44 2.84
CA THR A 180 0.19 0.27 3.71
C THR A 180 -0.97 0.18 4.71
N SER A 181 -2.02 1.01 4.58
CA SER A 181 -3.20 0.97 5.46
C SER A 181 -4.20 -0.12 5.09
N ARG A 182 -5.01 -0.58 6.04
CA ARG A 182 -6.00 -1.64 5.84
C ARG A 182 -7.08 -1.22 4.85
N SER A 183 -7.51 0.02 4.95
CA SER A 183 -8.50 0.60 4.04
C SER A 183 -8.04 0.58 2.59
N MET A 184 -6.76 0.87 2.32
CA MET A 184 -6.23 0.88 0.96
C MET A 184 -5.76 -0.51 0.51
N ALA A 185 -4.89 -1.16 1.26
CA ALA A 185 -4.25 -2.40 0.85
C ALA A 185 -5.22 -3.60 0.81
N VAL A 186 -6.25 -3.62 1.67
CA VAL A 186 -7.18 -4.75 1.78
C VAL A 186 -8.53 -4.43 1.17
N LEU A 187 -9.19 -3.33 1.56
CA LEU A 187 -10.56 -3.08 1.08
C LEU A 187 -10.60 -2.67 -0.40
N GLN A 188 -9.75 -1.73 -0.81
CA GLN A 188 -9.67 -1.33 -2.23
C GLN A 188 -9.27 -2.51 -3.13
N ALA A 189 -8.33 -3.35 -2.65
CA ALA A 189 -7.93 -4.59 -3.30
C ALA A 189 -9.09 -5.56 -3.48
N TYR A 190 -9.80 -5.83 -2.39
CA TYR A 190 -10.92 -6.77 -2.36
C TYR A 190 -12.03 -6.32 -3.31
N ILE A 191 -12.40 -5.04 -3.27
CA ILE A 191 -13.36 -4.43 -4.20
C ILE A 191 -12.86 -4.56 -5.65
N GLY A 192 -11.61 -4.19 -5.93
CA GLY A 192 -11.03 -4.30 -7.26
C GLY A 192 -11.04 -5.73 -7.83
N LYS A 193 -10.68 -6.72 -7.00
CA LYS A 193 -10.73 -8.13 -7.41
C LYS A 193 -12.16 -8.61 -7.62
N ARG A 194 -13.12 -8.14 -6.80
CA ARG A 194 -14.52 -8.50 -6.95
C ARG A 194 -15.13 -7.95 -8.25
N ILE A 195 -14.74 -6.73 -8.62
CA ILE A 195 -15.05 -6.13 -9.92
C ILE A 195 -14.43 -6.92 -11.08
N GLN A 196 -13.19 -7.40 -10.95
CA GLN A 196 -12.53 -8.20 -11.99
C GLN A 196 -13.09 -9.61 -12.15
N GLY A 197 -13.50 -10.24 -11.03
CA GLY A 197 -14.03 -11.60 -11.00
C GLY A 197 -15.39 -11.72 -11.71
N ASP A 198 -16.17 -10.65 -11.74
CA ASP A 198 -17.40 -10.56 -12.52
C ASP A 198 -17.24 -9.51 -13.63
N GLY A 199 -16.73 -9.95 -14.78
CA GLY A 199 -16.50 -9.10 -15.95
C GLY A 199 -17.74 -8.41 -16.52
N THR A 200 -18.93 -8.66 -15.96
CA THR A 200 -20.19 -8.00 -16.32
C THR A 200 -20.58 -6.86 -15.37
N VAL A 201 -19.88 -6.70 -14.24
CA VAL A 201 -20.14 -5.65 -13.23
C VAL A 201 -19.84 -4.26 -13.75
N LEU A 202 -18.69 -4.10 -14.43
CA LEU A 202 -18.19 -2.77 -14.84
C LEU A 202 -19.16 -1.99 -15.74
N PRO A 203 -19.77 -2.59 -16.78
CA PRO A 203 -20.75 -1.88 -17.60
C PRO A 203 -22.05 -1.54 -16.87
N ARG A 204 -22.37 -2.24 -15.77
CA ARG A 204 -23.64 -2.10 -15.03
C ARG A 204 -23.54 -1.11 -13.87
N LEU A 205 -22.35 -0.85 -13.36
CA LEU A 205 -22.09 0.03 -12.21
C LEU A 205 -21.16 1.20 -12.60
N PRO A 206 -21.63 2.16 -13.42
CA PRO A 206 -20.78 3.25 -13.92
C PRO A 206 -20.24 4.17 -12.81
N THR A 207 -21.01 4.37 -11.72
CA THR A 207 -20.59 5.13 -10.55
C THR A 207 -19.40 4.46 -9.86
N LEU A 208 -19.49 3.15 -9.62
CA LEU A 208 -18.43 2.37 -8.99
C LEU A 208 -17.15 2.38 -9.84
N TRP A 209 -17.27 2.24 -11.15
CA TRP A 209 -16.14 2.32 -12.06
C TRP A 209 -15.47 3.70 -12.03
N SER A 210 -16.27 4.77 -12.07
CA SER A 210 -15.76 6.14 -11.97
C SER A 210 -14.98 6.37 -10.68
N LEU A 211 -15.48 5.87 -9.54
CA LEU A 211 -14.79 5.94 -8.25
C LEU A 211 -13.48 5.15 -8.25
N PHE A 212 -13.46 3.96 -8.85
CA PHE A 212 -12.25 3.15 -8.94
C PHE A 212 -11.17 3.83 -9.79
N VAL A 213 -11.55 4.39 -10.95
CA VAL A 213 -10.64 5.16 -11.81
C VAL A 213 -10.14 6.42 -11.07
N LYS A 214 -11.05 7.16 -10.40
CA LYS A 214 -10.72 8.34 -9.58
C LYS A 214 -9.71 8.01 -8.47
N ALA A 215 -9.83 6.86 -7.83
CA ALA A 215 -8.88 6.40 -6.83
C ALA A 215 -7.48 6.17 -7.44
N GLY A 216 -7.42 5.47 -8.58
CA GLY A 216 -6.17 5.20 -9.29
C GLY A 216 -5.48 6.46 -9.82
N THR A 217 -6.23 7.37 -10.45
CA THR A 217 -5.67 8.64 -10.95
C THR A 217 -5.16 9.53 -9.82
N HIS A 218 -5.90 9.62 -8.71
CA HIS A 218 -5.47 10.39 -7.55
C HIS A 218 -4.14 9.87 -6.96
N ILE A 219 -3.92 8.56 -6.90
CA ILE A 219 -2.65 7.99 -6.44
C ILE A 219 -1.50 8.48 -7.32
N ARG A 220 -1.61 8.27 -8.63
CA ARG A 220 -0.58 8.66 -9.61
C ARG A 220 -0.31 10.17 -9.58
N ASP A 221 -1.38 10.96 -9.63
CA ASP A 221 -1.29 12.40 -9.91
C ASP A 221 -1.05 13.24 -8.66
N ALA A 222 -1.54 12.81 -7.48
CA ALA A 222 -1.48 13.62 -6.26
C ALA A 222 -0.62 13.02 -5.15
N LEU A 223 -0.45 11.70 -5.09
CA LEU A 223 0.35 11.05 -4.04
C LEU A 223 1.76 10.70 -4.49
N LEU A 224 1.97 10.54 -5.80
CA LEU A 224 3.25 10.08 -6.32
C LEU A 224 3.97 11.16 -7.14
N SER A 225 3.27 12.08 -7.80
CA SER A 225 3.89 13.11 -8.65
C SER A 225 4.87 14.06 -7.93
N GLY A 226 5.93 14.49 -8.63
CA GLY A 226 6.67 15.74 -8.37
C GLY A 226 7.35 15.90 -7.01
N GLU A 227 8.16 14.94 -6.55
CA GLU A 227 8.98 15.16 -5.37
C GLU A 227 10.23 16.01 -5.72
N PRO A 228 10.46 17.17 -5.05
CA PRO A 228 11.67 17.94 -5.25
C PRO A 228 12.92 17.15 -4.83
N GLU A 229 14.03 17.39 -5.52
CA GLU A 229 15.33 16.90 -5.09
C GLU A 229 15.67 17.49 -3.72
N GLY A 230 16.06 16.64 -2.77
CA GLY A 230 16.15 17.04 -1.37
C GLY A 230 17.17 16.23 -0.57
N PRO A 231 17.28 16.52 0.74
CA PRO A 231 18.26 15.89 1.62
C PRO A 231 18.24 14.35 1.65
N LEU A 232 17.12 13.73 1.24
CA LEU A 232 16.93 12.28 1.20
C LEU A 232 16.90 11.70 -0.22
N SER A 233 17.22 12.49 -1.23
CA SER A 233 17.24 12.06 -2.63
C SER A 233 18.62 11.56 -2.99
N GLY A 234 18.94 10.29 -2.68
CA GLY A 234 19.99 9.46 -3.32
C GLY A 234 21.45 9.94 -3.39
N ALA A 235 21.78 11.19 -3.09
CA ALA A 235 23.12 11.75 -3.18
C ALA A 235 23.93 11.40 -1.92
N ALA A 236 24.20 10.11 -1.74
CA ALA A 236 25.13 9.63 -0.72
C ALA A 236 26.61 9.76 -1.14
N GLU A 237 26.92 10.16 -2.38
CA GLU A 237 28.29 10.09 -2.91
C GLU A 237 28.82 11.36 -3.60
N ALA A 238 28.05 12.44 -3.66
CA ALA A 238 28.54 13.73 -4.13
C ALA A 238 28.29 14.79 -3.04
N PRO A 239 29.15 15.83 -2.90
CA PRO A 239 28.80 16.98 -2.07
C PRO A 239 27.51 17.54 -2.66
N GLY A 240 26.40 17.31 -1.96
CA GLY A 240 25.07 17.69 -2.41
C GLY A 240 24.97 19.21 -2.66
N PRO A 241 23.94 19.64 -3.40
CA PRO A 241 23.77 21.02 -3.83
C PRO A 241 23.43 21.93 -2.64
N GLY A 242 24.46 22.45 -1.94
CA GLY A 242 24.30 23.48 -0.91
C GLY A 242 23.30 23.16 0.21
N PRO A 243 22.93 24.16 1.02
CA PRO A 243 21.88 24.01 2.02
C PRO A 243 20.50 24.00 1.36
N PHE A 244 19.61 23.11 1.81
CA PHE A 244 18.25 23.01 1.29
C PHE A 244 17.33 24.00 2.00
N LEU A 245 16.43 24.61 1.20
CA LEU A 245 15.35 25.46 1.71
C LEU A 245 14.28 24.62 2.40
N CYS A 246 13.70 25.13 3.46
CA CYS A 246 12.69 24.46 4.26
C CYS A 246 11.29 24.59 3.64
N GLY A 247 10.95 25.78 3.13
CA GLY A 247 9.64 26.13 2.59
C GLY A 247 9.07 25.13 1.56
N PRO A 248 9.84 24.72 0.52
CA PRO A 248 9.36 23.76 -0.48
C PRO A 248 8.97 22.40 0.12
N PHE A 249 9.74 21.87 1.07
CA PHE A 249 9.44 20.58 1.70
C PHE A 249 8.29 20.68 2.69
N ARG A 250 8.14 21.82 3.38
CA ARG A 250 6.96 22.10 4.20
C ARG A 250 5.69 22.11 3.34
N GLY A 251 5.73 22.80 2.20
CA GLY A 251 4.63 22.83 1.23
C GLY A 251 4.29 21.41 0.72
N LEU A 252 5.32 20.63 0.37
CA LEU A 252 5.15 19.22 -0.02
C LEU A 252 4.50 18.39 1.09
N ALA A 253 4.95 18.50 2.34
CA ALA A 253 4.39 17.76 3.47
C ALA A 253 2.90 18.09 3.68
N ALA A 254 2.55 19.37 3.63
CA ALA A 254 1.16 19.82 3.71
C ALA A 254 0.31 19.31 2.55
N GLN A 255 0.82 19.42 1.31
CA GLN A 255 0.15 18.92 0.12
C GLN A 255 -0.10 17.40 0.21
N ARG A 256 0.92 16.61 0.54
CA ARG A 256 0.79 15.15 0.67
C ARG A 256 -0.19 14.77 1.77
N GLN A 257 -0.20 15.47 2.90
CA GLN A 257 -1.17 15.23 3.96
C GLN A 257 -2.59 15.50 3.49
N ALA A 258 -2.83 16.60 2.76
CA ALA A 258 -4.13 16.91 2.17
C ALA A 258 -4.55 15.86 1.12
N SER A 259 -3.63 15.42 0.26
CA SER A 259 -3.87 14.36 -0.71
C SER A 259 -4.19 13.02 -0.03
N VAL A 260 -3.51 12.68 1.08
CA VAL A 260 -3.83 11.46 1.85
C VAL A 260 -5.26 11.52 2.39
N THR A 261 -5.64 12.65 3.00
CA THR A 261 -7.01 12.88 3.47
C THR A 261 -8.02 12.73 2.33
N ARG A 262 -7.77 13.37 1.20
CA ARG A 262 -8.63 13.28 0.01
C ARG A 262 -8.76 11.85 -0.50
N HIS A 263 -7.68 11.08 -0.48
CA HIS A 263 -7.74 9.68 -0.91
C HIS A 263 -8.59 8.82 0.03
N MET A 264 -8.52 9.05 1.35
CA MET A 264 -9.38 8.35 2.32
C MET A 264 -10.87 8.68 2.14
N GLU A 265 -11.19 9.90 1.68
CA GLU A 265 -12.56 10.26 1.27
C GLU A 265 -12.99 9.49 0.02
N ILE A 266 -12.12 9.41 -1.00
CA ILE A 266 -12.39 8.62 -2.21
C ILE A 266 -12.61 7.14 -1.85
N LEU A 267 -11.81 6.58 -0.96
CA LEU A 267 -12.00 5.21 -0.47
C LEU A 267 -13.31 5.05 0.30
N THR A 268 -13.72 6.05 1.06
CA THR A 268 -15.03 6.05 1.75
C THR A 268 -16.16 5.96 0.73
N GLU A 269 -16.14 6.80 -0.30
CA GLU A 269 -17.13 6.78 -1.40
C GLU A 269 -17.12 5.41 -2.10
N LEU A 270 -15.94 4.90 -2.44
CA LEU A 270 -15.77 3.62 -3.13
C LEU A 270 -16.32 2.44 -2.31
N ILE A 271 -16.01 2.38 -1.02
CA ILE A 271 -16.47 1.30 -0.12
C ILE A 271 -17.98 1.36 0.05
N SER A 272 -18.55 2.56 0.29
CA SER A 272 -19.99 2.74 0.42
C SER A 272 -20.75 2.35 -0.84
N GLU A 273 -20.28 2.80 -2.01
CA GLU A 273 -20.90 2.44 -3.29
C GLU A 273 -20.81 0.93 -3.54
N SER A 274 -19.65 0.34 -3.26
CA SER A 274 -19.46 -1.11 -3.40
C SER A 274 -20.43 -1.87 -2.50
N ALA A 275 -20.50 -1.53 -1.21
CA ALA A 275 -21.41 -2.17 -0.27
C ALA A 275 -22.88 -2.12 -0.73
N ALA A 276 -23.31 -1.01 -1.32
CA ALA A 276 -24.70 -0.80 -1.73
C ALA A 276 -25.07 -1.40 -3.09
N THR A 277 -24.10 -1.75 -3.93
CA THR A 277 -24.35 -2.10 -5.35
C THR A 277 -23.66 -3.37 -5.83
N LEU A 278 -22.53 -3.73 -5.23
CA LEU A 278 -21.72 -4.89 -5.63
C LEU A 278 -22.03 -6.14 -4.79
N PHE A 279 -22.53 -5.96 -3.57
CA PHE A 279 -22.79 -7.02 -2.61
C PHE A 279 -24.28 -7.18 -2.34
N ASP A 280 -24.68 -8.37 -1.88
CA ASP A 280 -25.99 -8.52 -1.27
C ASP A 280 -26.07 -7.76 0.07
N ALA A 281 -27.26 -7.69 0.67
CA ALA A 281 -27.48 -6.87 1.86
C ALA A 281 -26.59 -7.28 3.04
N ASP A 282 -26.44 -8.58 3.30
CA ASP A 282 -25.65 -9.09 4.41
C ASP A 282 -24.15 -8.82 4.20
N ASP A 283 -23.63 -9.15 3.01
CA ASP A 283 -22.22 -8.93 2.69
C ASP A 283 -21.91 -7.42 2.60
N GLY A 284 -22.82 -6.60 2.10
CA GLY A 284 -22.69 -5.15 2.09
C GLY A 284 -22.59 -4.56 3.50
N LEU A 285 -23.40 -5.06 4.44
CA LEU A 285 -23.32 -4.66 5.85
C LEU A 285 -22.03 -5.14 6.51
N ASP A 286 -21.58 -6.36 6.23
CA ASP A 286 -20.31 -6.89 6.73
C ASP A 286 -19.13 -6.04 6.22
N LEU A 287 -19.15 -5.62 4.95
CA LEU A 287 -18.11 -4.75 4.37
C LEU A 287 -18.04 -3.40 5.09
N LEU A 288 -19.20 -2.78 5.36
CA LEU A 288 -19.26 -1.50 6.06
C LEU A 288 -18.80 -1.62 7.51
N GLY A 289 -19.16 -2.71 8.20
CA GLY A 289 -18.70 -2.99 9.56
C GLY A 289 -17.18 -3.11 9.63
N LEU A 290 -16.60 -3.92 8.74
CA LEU A 290 -15.16 -4.08 8.62
C LEU A 290 -14.45 -2.75 8.30
N ALA A 291 -15.00 -1.99 7.35
CA ALA A 291 -14.44 -0.71 6.96
C ALA A 291 -14.46 0.29 8.12
N GLU A 292 -15.50 0.30 8.94
CA GLU A 292 -15.57 1.13 10.15
C GLU A 292 -14.40 0.81 11.09
N ASP A 293 -14.10 -0.46 11.30
CA ASP A 293 -13.02 -0.90 12.19
C ASP A 293 -11.63 -0.56 11.64
N PHE A 294 -11.41 -0.72 10.33
CA PHE A 294 -10.17 -0.30 9.69
C PHE A 294 -9.96 1.21 9.76
N TYR A 295 -11.02 2.01 9.56
CA TYR A 295 -10.92 3.47 9.69
C TYR A 295 -10.72 3.91 11.15
N LYS A 296 -11.26 3.19 12.13
CA LYS A 296 -10.97 3.43 13.56
C LYS A 296 -9.52 3.16 13.91
N ALA A 297 -8.87 2.20 13.27
CA ALA A 297 -7.47 1.90 13.49
C ALA A 297 -6.54 2.89 12.76
N ASP A 298 -6.77 3.14 11.48
CA ASP A 298 -5.73 3.69 10.59
C ASP A 298 -5.98 5.16 10.19
N CYS A 299 -7.20 5.68 10.36
CA CYS A 299 -7.61 6.98 9.84
C CYS A 299 -7.48 8.11 10.89
N PRO A 300 -6.99 9.32 10.53
CA PRO A 300 -7.06 10.50 11.37
C PRO A 300 -8.50 10.79 11.85
N MET A 301 -8.63 11.38 13.04
CA MET A 301 -9.92 11.59 13.71
C MET A 301 -10.90 12.42 12.86
N GLU A 302 -10.39 13.43 12.16
CA GLU A 302 -11.17 14.38 11.38
C GLU A 302 -11.92 13.69 10.23
N VAL A 303 -11.23 12.79 9.52
CA VAL A 303 -11.80 12.02 8.41
C VAL A 303 -12.68 10.90 8.94
N ARG A 304 -12.25 10.24 10.02
CA ARG A 304 -12.95 9.11 10.63
C ARG A 304 -14.41 9.44 10.98
N GLN A 305 -14.67 10.59 11.61
CA GLN A 305 -16.02 10.93 12.04
C GLN A 305 -16.99 11.05 10.84
N GLN A 306 -16.55 11.69 9.76
CA GLN A 306 -17.36 11.85 8.57
C GLN A 306 -17.56 10.51 7.85
N THR A 307 -16.50 9.71 7.73
CA THR A 307 -16.57 8.37 7.13
C THR A 307 -17.54 7.46 7.88
N VAL A 308 -17.47 7.41 9.21
CA VAL A 308 -18.37 6.59 10.03
C VAL A 308 -19.83 6.99 9.84
N LYS A 309 -20.12 8.30 9.72
CA LYS A 309 -21.48 8.78 9.41
C LYS A 309 -21.97 8.27 8.05
N ILE A 310 -21.10 8.33 7.03
CA ILE A 310 -21.42 7.85 5.68
C ILE A 310 -21.70 6.35 5.71
N PHE A 311 -20.82 5.54 6.32
CA PHE A 311 -21.02 4.10 6.41
C PHE A 311 -22.32 3.72 7.13
N ARG A 312 -22.66 4.42 8.22
CA ARG A 312 -23.92 4.17 8.94
C ARG A 312 -25.14 4.56 8.11
N ALA A 313 -25.08 5.66 7.38
CA ALA A 313 -26.16 6.07 6.48
C ALA A 313 -26.34 5.05 5.34
N THR A 314 -25.25 4.58 4.73
CA THR A 314 -25.29 3.51 3.72
C THR A 314 -25.87 2.22 4.30
N ALA A 315 -25.45 1.82 5.50
CA ALA A 315 -25.97 0.63 6.16
C ALA A 315 -27.47 0.71 6.45
N ALA A 316 -27.98 1.89 6.84
CA ALA A 316 -29.42 2.11 7.01
C ALA A 316 -30.16 1.92 5.68
N ALA A 317 -29.68 2.53 4.60
CA ALA A 317 -30.28 2.41 3.28
C ALA A 317 -30.26 0.97 2.73
N ILE A 318 -29.24 0.17 3.05
CA ILE A 318 -29.19 -1.25 2.67
C ILE A 318 -30.27 -2.05 3.40
N ARG A 319 -30.51 -1.77 4.70
CA ARG A 319 -31.53 -2.48 5.49
C ARG A 319 -32.97 -2.15 5.10
N GLU A 320 -33.19 -1.01 4.45
CA GLU A 320 -34.51 -0.55 3.99
C GLU A 320 -34.91 -1.13 2.63
N ARG A 321 -33.97 -1.72 1.89
CA ARG A 321 -34.20 -2.36 0.59
C ARG A 321 -34.64 -3.81 0.74
#